data_AF-V8FVZ8-F1
#
_entry.id   AF-V8FVZ8-F1
#
_cell.length_a   1.000
_cell.length_b   1.000
_cell.length_c   1.000
_cell.angle_alpha   90.00
_cell.angle_beta   90.00
_cell.angle_gamma   90.00
#
_symmetry.space_group_name_H-M   'P 1'
#
loop_
_entity.id
_entity.type
_entity.pdbx_description
1 polymer ?
#
loop_
_entity_poly.entity_id
_entity_poly.type
_entity_poly.pdbx_seq_one_letter_code
_entity_poly.pdbx_strand_id
1 'polypeptide(L)' 'QRISTEVLGCYLFKTLKQVKQLTEEWLTIYNTQRPHDALKGLTPLMYKQKHSVSTL' A
#
# COMPACT_ATOMS: atom_id res chain seq x y z
N GLN A 1 8.37 -9.87 -0.63
CA GLN A 1 7.09 -10.63 -0.63
C GLN A 1 6.27 -10.22 -1.85
N ARG A 2 5.95 -11.14 -2.75
CA ARG A 2 5.22 -10.86 -4.01
C ARG A 2 3.72 -10.80 -3.72
N ILE A 3 3.15 -9.60 -3.78
CA ILE A 3 1.74 -9.30 -3.50
C ILE A 3 0.78 -10.02 -4.47
N SER A 4 1.30 -10.42 -5.64
CA SER A 4 0.53 -11.04 -6.72
C SER A 4 -0.08 -12.39 -6.34
N THR A 5 0.60 -13.26 -5.58
CA THR A 5 0.07 -14.61 -5.31
C THR A 5 -0.94 -14.64 -4.17
N GLU A 6 -0.80 -13.76 -3.17
CA GLU A 6 -1.70 -13.72 -2.00
C GLU A 6 -3.03 -12.99 -2.30
N VAL A 7 -3.02 -11.94 -3.13
CA VAL A 7 -4.22 -11.12 -3.40
C VAL A 7 -4.97 -11.58 -4.66
N LEU A 8 -4.25 -11.99 -5.72
CA LEU A 8 -4.87 -12.36 -7.00
C LEU A 8 -5.13 -13.87 -7.16
N GLY A 9 -4.61 -14.71 -6.28
CA GLY A 9 -4.78 -16.18 -6.36
C GLY A 9 -6.12 -16.71 -5.86
N CYS A 10 -6.80 -15.99 -4.95
CA CYS A 10 -7.97 -16.51 -4.23
C CYS A 10 -9.28 -15.74 -4.47
N TYR A 11 -9.24 -14.56 -5.09
CA TYR A 11 -10.44 -13.76 -5.32
C TYR A 11 -10.94 -13.98 -6.75
N LEU A 12 -11.91 -14.88 -6.90
CA LEU A 12 -12.81 -14.88 -8.05
C LEU A 12 -13.67 -13.61 -7.96
N PHE A 13 -13.12 -12.48 -8.37
CA PHE A 13 -13.80 -11.19 -8.26
C PHE A 13 -15.07 -11.24 -9.12
N LYS A 14 -16.24 -11.14 -8.47
CA LYS A 14 -17.53 -11.23 -9.18
C LYS A 14 -17.84 -9.96 -9.96
N THR A 15 -17.24 -8.83 -9.59
CA THR A 15 -17.41 -7.52 -10.25
C THR A 15 -16.16 -6.65 -10.13
N LEU A 16 -15.97 -5.73 -11.09
CA LEU A 16 -14.92 -4.70 -11.04
C LEU A 16 -15.04 -3.79 -9.79
N LYS A 17 -16.26 -3.58 -9.29
CA LYS A 17 -16.51 -2.78 -8.08
C LYS A 17 -15.82 -3.38 -6.85
N GLN A 18 -15.88 -4.70 -6.70
CA GLN A 18 -15.24 -5.40 -5.58
C GLN A 18 -13.71 -5.30 -5.64
N VAL A 19 -13.12 -5.47 -6.83
CA VAL A 19 -11.67 -5.28 -7.04
C VAL A 19 -11.26 -3.88 -6.63
N LYS A 20 -12.02 -2.87 -7.07
CA LYS A 20 -11.72 -1.46 -6.79
C LYS A 20 -11.74 -1.17 -5.29
N GLN A 21 -12.77 -1.62 -4.57
CA GLN A 21 -12.87 -1.43 -3.12
C GLN A 21 -11.69 -2.07 -2.37
N LEU A 22 -11.39 -3.34 -2.68
CA LEU A 22 -10.27 -4.04 -2.04
C LEU A 22 -8.92 -3.39 -2.36
N THR A 23 -8.76 -2.88 -3.59
CA THR A 23 -7.54 -2.16 -4.00
C THR A 23 -7.39 -0.83 -3.25
N GLU A 24 -8.48 -0.09 -3.08
CA GLU A 24 -8.50 1.18 -2.32
C GLU A 24 -8.18 0.97 -0.83
N GLU A 25 -8.77 -0.05 -0.22
CA GLU A 25 -8.46 -0.46 1.16
C GLU A 25 -6.99 -0.86 1.30
N TRP A 26 -6.49 -1.70 0.38
CA TRP A 26 -5.11 -2.15 0.40
C TRP A 26 -4.11 -1.00 0.19
N LEU A 27 -4.39 -0.07 -0.72
CA LEU A 27 -3.58 1.13 -0.94
C LEU A 27 -3.48 1.97 0.33
N THR A 28 -4.58 2.11 1.06
CA THR A 28 -4.60 2.84 2.33
C THR A 28 -3.64 2.20 3.34
N ILE A 29 -3.75 0.88 3.53
CA ILE A 29 -2.88 0.13 4.44
C ILE A 29 -1.41 0.20 4.01
N TYR A 30 -1.13 0.03 2.71
CA TYR A 30 0.22 0.07 2.16
C TYR A 30 0.90 1.43 2.41
N ASN A 31 0.17 2.52 2.16
CA ASN A 31 0.71 3.88 2.25
C ASN A 31 0.82 4.41 3.68
N THR A 32 -0.02 3.92 4.61
CA THR A 32 -0.16 4.54 5.93
C THR A 32 0.26 3.65 7.10
N GLN A 33 0.23 2.32 6.95
CA GLN A 33 0.40 1.38 8.07
C GLN A 33 1.57 0.42 7.88
N ARG A 34 1.88 0.01 6.64
CA ARG A 34 2.96 -0.96 6.41
C ARG A 34 4.34 -0.28 6.46
N PRO A 35 5.24 -0.69 7.36
CA PRO A 35 6.64 -0.30 7.31
C PRO A 35 7.35 -1.00 6.15
N HIS A 36 8.28 -0.30 5.49
CA HIS A 36 9.04 -0.84 4.36
C HIS A 36 10.53 -0.81 4.64
N ASP A 37 11.22 -1.93 4.44
CA ASP A 37 12.67 -2.03 4.67
C ASP A 37 13.47 -1.04 3.82
N ALA A 38 13.05 -0.83 2.56
CA ALA A 38 13.63 0.17 1.66
C ALA A 38 13.51 1.61 2.20
N LEU A 39 12.50 1.87 3.04
CA LEU A 39 12.27 3.15 3.71
C LEU A 39 12.77 3.11 5.17
N LYS A 40 13.67 2.18 5.50
CA LYS A 40 14.21 1.98 6.87
C LYS A 40 13.10 1.76 7.91
N GLY A 41 12.08 1.00 7.54
CA GLY A 41 10.93 0.70 8.39
C GLY A 41 9.88 1.81 8.44
N LEU A 42 9.99 2.87 7.64
CA LEU A 42 8.95 3.89 7.55
C LEU A 42 7.82 3.44 6.62
N THR A 43 6.62 3.96 6.88
CA THR A 43 5.54 3.94 5.89
C THR A 43 5.82 4.99 4.80
N PRO A 44 5.25 4.85 3.59
CA PRO A 44 5.42 5.82 2.53
C PRO A 44 4.96 7.23 2.94
N LEU A 45 3.87 7.33 3.70
CA LEU A 45 3.40 8.60 4.24
C LEU A 45 4.42 9.24 5.19
N MET A 46 4.97 8.46 6.13
CA MET A 46 5.97 8.96 7.08
C MET A 46 7.25 9.39 6.37
N TYR A 47 7.68 8.62 5.36
CA TYR A 47 8.82 9.00 4.53
C TYR A 47 8.56 10.33 3.80
N LYS A 48 7.40 10.47 3.15
CA LYS A 48 7.00 11.71 2.49
C LYS A 48 7.03 12.89 3.46
N GLN A 49 6.43 12.77 4.64
CA GLN A 49 6.42 13.82 5.67
C GLN A 49 7.82 14.20 6.14
N LYS A 50 8.68 13.20 6.39
CA LYS A 50 10.07 13.41 6.82
C LYS A 50 10.89 14.17 5.78
N HIS A 51 10.64 13.92 4.50
CA HIS A 51 11.41 14.50 3.40
C HIS A 51 10.74 15.73 2.76
N SER A 52 9.47 16.01 3.05
CA SER A 52 8.77 17.21 2.56
C SER A 52 9.13 18.49 3.32
N VAL A 53 9.77 18.38 4.48
CA VAL A 53 10.14 19.55 5.32
C VAL A 53 11.53 20.12 4.97
N SER A 54 12.32 19.46 4.11
CA SER A 54 13.70 19.86 3.80
C SER A 54 13.86 20.65 2.49
N THR A 55 12.78 21.24 1.96
CA THR A 55 12.80 22.03 0.70
C THR A 55 12.46 23.51 0.93
N LEU A 56 12.64 24.02 2.15
CA LEU A 56 12.81 25.45 2.45
C LEU A 56 14.15 25.63 3.17
#